data_AF-A0A9E3EPM9-F1
#
_entry.id   AF-A0A9E3EPM9-F1
#
_cell.length_a   1.000
_cell.length_b   1.000
_cell.length_c   1.000
_cell.angle_alpha   90.00
_cell.angle_beta   90.00
_cell.angle_gamma   90.00
#
_symmetry.space_group_name_H-M   'P 1'
#
loop_
_entity.id
_entity.type
_entity.pdbx_description
1 polymer ?
#
loop_
_entity_poly.entity_id
_entity_poly.type
_entity_poly.pdbx_seq_one_letter_code
_entity_poly.pdbx_strand_id
1 'polypeptide(L)'
;MADVAHLSSEPVAGKREPRFKLDSNAILLSLPAVIVVLGLFFYPLLFGLNISFHQTENAPSWSLTNYTQFFSNPDLVATIWTTFKVALPVTLFSVLVSIPLAYYMRRGIRFERLVTAVLILPITLGNVLLAQSMLHYFAPNGWFNRVLLSL
;
A
#
# COMPACT_ATOMS: atom_id res chain seq x y z
N MET A 1 -32.17 -37.89 45.84
CA MET A 1 -30.71 -37.80 45.57
C MET A 1 -30.47 -38.29 44.15
N ALA A 2 -30.96 -37.53 43.19
CA ALA A 2 -30.77 -37.76 41.76
C ALA A 2 -29.91 -36.61 41.23
N ASP A 3 -29.15 -36.89 40.19
CA ASP A 3 -28.55 -35.91 39.28
C ASP A 3 -27.15 -35.36 39.65
N VAL A 4 -26.13 -36.24 39.56
CA VAL A 4 -24.72 -35.84 39.40
C VAL A 4 -24.02 -36.70 38.34
N ALA A 5 -24.76 -37.16 37.33
CA ALA A 5 -24.21 -38.01 36.25
C ALA A 5 -24.27 -37.32 34.88
N HIS A 6 -24.21 -35.99 34.83
CA HIS A 6 -24.22 -35.21 33.59
C HIS A 6 -22.95 -34.39 33.34
N LEU A 7 -21.83 -34.79 33.97
CA LEU A 7 -20.48 -34.34 33.58
C LEU A 7 -19.98 -35.14 32.36
N SER A 8 -20.75 -35.13 31.27
CA SER A 8 -20.22 -35.46 29.95
C SER A 8 -19.75 -34.16 29.31
N SER A 9 -18.47 -33.88 29.49
CA SER A 9 -17.69 -32.99 28.65
C SER A 9 -17.94 -33.32 27.17
N GLU A 10 -18.89 -32.64 26.53
CA GLU A 10 -18.95 -32.68 25.08
C GLU A 10 -17.71 -31.95 24.55
N PRO A 11 -16.88 -32.60 23.73
CA PRO A 11 -15.81 -31.90 23.06
C PRO A 11 -16.49 -30.95 22.09
N VAL A 12 -16.36 -29.64 22.30
CA VAL A 12 -16.64 -28.63 21.26
C VAL A 12 -15.54 -28.71 20.21
N ALA A 13 -15.42 -29.87 19.57
CA ALA A 13 -14.64 -30.10 18.37
C ALA A 13 -15.51 -29.63 17.19
N GLY A 14 -15.77 -28.33 17.13
CA GLY A 14 -16.27 -27.70 15.93
C GLY A 14 -15.21 -27.86 14.84
N LYS A 15 -15.32 -28.92 14.04
CA LYS A 15 -14.62 -29.04 12.75
C LYS A 15 -14.96 -27.78 11.96
N ARG A 16 -14.02 -26.83 11.93
CA ARG A 16 -14.08 -25.69 11.02
C ARG A 16 -13.81 -26.24 9.63
N GLU A 17 -14.85 -26.74 8.97
CA GLU A 17 -14.84 -27.03 7.55
C GLU A 17 -14.41 -25.75 6.82
N PRO A 18 -13.32 -25.74 6.04
CA PRO A 18 -12.93 -24.57 5.27
C PRO A 18 -13.98 -24.33 4.18
N ARG A 19 -14.89 -23.37 4.39
CA ARG A 19 -15.97 -23.00 3.45
C ARG A 19 -15.46 -22.21 2.23
N PHE A 20 -14.25 -22.49 1.75
CA PHE A 20 -13.80 -22.00 0.45
C PHE A 20 -14.16 -23.05 -0.62
N LYS A 21 -15.46 -23.30 -0.78
CA LYS A 21 -15.94 -24.01 -1.97
C LYS A 21 -15.87 -22.99 -3.10
N LEU A 22 -14.84 -23.13 -3.93
CA LEU A 22 -14.74 -22.41 -5.19
C LEU A 22 -15.87 -22.94 -6.08
N ASP A 23 -17.04 -22.28 -6.00
CA ASP A 23 -18.15 -22.61 -6.87
C ASP A 23 -17.69 -22.35 -8.31
N SER A 24 -17.59 -23.40 -9.13
CA SER A 24 -17.13 -23.31 -10.52
C SER A 24 -17.92 -22.27 -11.32
N ASN A 25 -19.19 -22.06 -10.97
CA ASN A 25 -20.05 -21.04 -11.56
C ASN A 25 -19.67 -19.61 -11.12
N ALA A 26 -19.21 -19.42 -9.88
CA ALA A 26 -18.70 -18.13 -9.41
C ALA A 26 -17.33 -17.80 -10.04
N ILE A 27 -16.48 -18.80 -10.26
CA ILE A 27 -15.24 -18.62 -11.03
C ILE A 27 -15.56 -18.27 -12.48
N LEU A 28 -16.48 -18.99 -13.13
CA LEU A 28 -16.86 -18.74 -14.51
C LEU A 28 -17.47 -17.34 -14.70
N LEU A 29 -18.26 -16.87 -13.73
CA LEU A 29 -18.87 -15.54 -13.75
C LEU A 29 -17.87 -14.41 -13.47
N SER A 30 -16.81 -14.67 -12.69
CA SER A 30 -15.74 -13.70 -12.43
C SER A 30 -14.62 -13.71 -13.48
N LEU A 31 -14.52 -14.77 -14.29
CA LEU A 31 -13.52 -14.95 -15.34
C LEU A 31 -13.36 -13.74 -16.27
N PRO A 32 -14.43 -13.16 -16.87
CA PRO A 32 -14.27 -12.01 -17.78
C PRO A 32 -13.71 -10.77 -17.06
N ALA A 33 -14.13 -10.52 -15.81
CA ALA A 33 -13.62 -9.41 -15.01
C ALA A 33 -12.13 -9.61 -14.70
N VAL A 34 -11.73 -10.83 -14.33
CA VAL A 34 -10.33 -11.17 -14.06
C VAL A 34 -9.49 -11.04 -15.32
N ILE A 35 -9.96 -11.53 -16.47
CA ILE A 35 -9.25 -11.40 -17.76
C ILE A 35 -9.03 -9.94 -18.13
N VAL A 36 -10.05 -9.09 -17.96
CA VAL A 36 -9.93 -7.66 -18.26
C VAL A 36 -8.93 -6.98 -17.34
N VAL A 37 -8.99 -7.23 -16.02
CA VAL A 37 -8.05 -6.64 -15.05
C VAL A 37 -6.62 -7.12 -15.30
N LEU A 38 -6.43 -8.42 -15.53
CA LEU A 38 -5.12 -8.98 -15.86
C LEU A 38 -4.62 -8.42 -17.20
N GLY A 39 -5.47 -8.33 -18.21
CA GLY A 39 -5.12 -7.76 -19.51
C GLY A 39 -4.66 -6.30 -19.38
N LEU A 40 -5.42 -5.46 -18.68
CA LEU A 40 -5.09 -4.06 -18.43
C LEU A 40 -3.80 -3.87 -17.61
N PHE A 41 -3.47 -4.81 -16.73
CA PHE A 41 -2.24 -4.75 -15.94
C PHE A 41 -1.03 -5.30 -16.70
N PHE A 42 -1.15 -6.51 -17.26
CA PHE A 42 -0.05 -7.21 -17.91
C PHE A 42 0.26 -6.65 -19.30
N TYR A 43 -0.71 -6.13 -20.05
CA TYR A 43 -0.47 -5.53 -21.36
C TYR A 43 0.55 -4.38 -21.31
N PRO A 44 0.34 -3.29 -20.53
CA PRO A 44 1.32 -2.21 -20.45
C PRO A 44 2.61 -2.65 -19.77
N LEU A 45 2.57 -3.59 -18.82
CA LEU A 45 3.75 -4.13 -18.17
C LEU A 45 4.67 -4.84 -19.17
N LEU A 46 4.13 -5.79 -19.94
CA LEU A 46 4.87 -6.54 -20.94
C LEU A 46 5.34 -5.63 -22.08
N PHE A 47 4.50 -4.68 -22.49
CA PHE A 47 4.86 -3.69 -23.49
C PHE A 47 6.01 -2.79 -23.01
N GLY A 48 5.96 -2.29 -21.78
CA GLY A 48 7.02 -1.49 -21.18
C GLY A 48 8.32 -2.27 -20.98
N LEU A 49 8.24 -3.54 -20.58
CA LEU A 49 9.39 -4.44 -20.51
C LEU A 49 9.99 -4.66 -21.90
N ASN A 50 9.16 -4.91 -22.92
CA ASN A 50 9.63 -5.05 -24.29
C ASN A 50 10.40 -3.79 -24.72
N ILE A 51 9.84 -2.59 -24.53
CA ILE A 51 10.52 -1.33 -24.84
C ILE A 51 11.83 -1.18 -24.05
N SER A 52 11.88 -1.62 -22.79
CA SER A 52 13.09 -1.50 -21.95
C SER A 52 14.29 -2.26 -22.54
N PHE A 53 14.06 -3.34 -23.28
CA PHE A 53 15.09 -4.10 -24.01
C PHE A 53 15.42 -3.54 -25.40
N HIS A 54 14.75 -2.49 -25.88
CA HIS A 54 15.04 -1.84 -27.16
C HIS A 54 15.79 -0.53 -26.91
N GLN A 55 16.95 -0.34 -27.53
CA GLN A 55 17.81 0.83 -27.28
C GLN A 55 17.18 2.16 -27.76
N THR A 56 16.33 2.09 -28.78
CA THR A 56 15.56 3.20 -29.37
C THR A 56 14.20 2.67 -29.79
N GLU A 57 13.17 3.53 -29.87
CA GLU A 57 11.91 3.18 -30.55
C GLU A 57 12.23 2.62 -31.95
N ASN A 58 11.96 1.32 -32.15
CA ASN A 58 12.22 0.55 -33.37
C ASN A 58 13.66 0.00 -33.60
N ALA A 59 14.49 -0.13 -32.56
CA ALA A 59 15.75 -0.87 -32.70
C ALA A 59 15.48 -2.36 -33.02
N PRO A 60 16.06 -2.96 -34.08
CA PRO A 60 15.73 -4.33 -34.52
C PRO A 60 16.28 -5.43 -33.60
N SER A 61 17.15 -5.09 -32.65
CA SER A 61 17.84 -6.05 -31.79
C SER A 61 17.51 -5.81 -30.31
N TRP A 62 17.19 -6.88 -29.60
CA TRP A 62 17.10 -6.88 -28.15
C TRP A 62 18.49 -6.60 -27.56
N SER A 63 18.57 -5.60 -26.68
CA SER A 63 19.83 -5.18 -26.08
C SER A 63 19.66 -4.85 -24.59
N LEU A 64 20.65 -5.25 -23.79
CA LEU A 64 20.75 -4.87 -22.38
C LEU A 64 21.45 -3.51 -22.18
N THR A 65 21.80 -2.80 -23.26
CA THR A 65 22.54 -1.53 -23.18
C THR A 65 21.85 -0.51 -22.28
N ASN A 66 20.51 -0.39 -22.34
CA ASN A 66 19.74 0.53 -21.48
C ASN A 66 19.97 0.27 -19.99
N TYR A 67 19.99 -1.00 -19.58
CA TYR A 67 20.26 -1.38 -18.20
C TYR A 67 21.72 -1.08 -17.81
N THR A 68 22.69 -1.38 -18.69
CA THR A 68 24.09 -1.07 -18.41
C THR A 68 24.34 0.44 -18.31
N GLN A 69 23.71 1.25 -19.17
CA GLN A 69 23.78 2.71 -19.11
C GLN A 69 23.11 3.26 -17.85
N PHE A 70 21.99 2.66 -17.43
CA PHE A 70 21.31 3.03 -16.20
C PHE A 70 22.20 2.84 -14.97
N PHE A 71 22.81 1.66 -14.82
CA PHE A 71 23.68 1.36 -13.67
C PHE A 71 25.06 2.01 -13.74
N SER A 72 25.51 2.41 -14.93
CA SER A 72 26.78 3.15 -15.10
C SER A 72 26.63 4.65 -14.84
N ASN A 73 25.40 5.19 -14.85
CA ASN A 73 25.16 6.60 -14.59
C ASN A 73 24.95 6.84 -13.08
N PRO A 74 25.87 7.56 -12.40
CA PRO A 74 25.79 7.79 -10.97
C PRO A 74 24.53 8.55 -10.55
N ASP A 75 23.97 9.43 -11.39
CA ASP A 75 22.77 10.20 -11.06
C ASP A 75 21.50 9.33 -11.02
N LEU A 76 21.41 8.36 -11.94
CA LEU A 76 20.30 7.42 -12.00
C LEU A 76 20.32 6.46 -10.80
N VAL A 77 21.51 5.97 -10.44
CA VAL A 77 21.70 5.14 -9.25
C VAL A 77 21.47 5.95 -7.96
N ALA A 78 21.90 7.21 -7.91
CA ALA A 78 21.66 8.09 -6.77
C ALA A 78 20.17 8.35 -6.54
N THR A 79 19.35 8.34 -7.59
CA THR A 79 17.89 8.46 -7.47
C THR A 79 17.30 7.28 -6.70
N ILE A 80 17.72 6.04 -7.00
CA ILE A 80 17.30 4.84 -6.25
C ILE A 80 17.64 5.02 -4.77
N TRP A 81 18.87 5.41 -4.48
CA TRP A 81 19.31 5.58 -3.09
C TRP A 81 18.56 6.70 -2.37
N THR A 82 18.22 7.78 -3.07
CA THR A 82 17.42 8.89 -2.53
C THR A 82 16.01 8.43 -2.19
N THR A 83 15.37 7.65 -3.04
CA THR A 83 14.05 7.06 -2.75
C THR A 83 14.11 6.14 -1.54
N PHE A 84 15.13 5.27 -1.45
CA PHE A 84 15.30 4.39 -0.28
C PHE A 84 15.56 5.17 1.01
N LYS A 85 16.41 6.21 0.97
CA LYS A 85 16.69 7.09 2.11
C LYS A 85 15.44 7.76 2.66
N VAL A 86 14.47 8.10 1.81
CA VAL A 86 13.21 8.69 2.24
C VAL A 86 12.21 7.62 2.68
N ALA A 87 12.10 6.52 1.93
CA ALA A 87 11.13 5.47 2.21
C ALA A 87 11.39 4.74 3.54
N LEU A 88 12.65 4.37 3.83
CA LEU A 88 13.00 3.61 5.03
C LEU A 88 12.60 4.29 6.36
N PRO A 89 12.99 5.56 6.63
CA PRO A 89 12.60 6.22 7.87
C PRO A 89 11.09 6.45 7.93
N VAL A 90 10.43 6.75 6.81
CA VAL A 90 8.97 6.92 6.76
C VAL A 90 8.25 5.62 7.10
N THR A 91 8.68 4.48 6.53
CA THR A 91 8.10 3.17 6.86
C THR A 91 8.33 2.81 8.32
N LEU A 92 9.55 2.99 8.84
CA LEU A 92 9.85 2.69 10.23
C LEU A 92 9.01 3.54 11.18
N PHE A 93 8.95 4.85 10.95
CA PHE A 93 8.12 5.76 11.73
C PHE A 93 6.63 5.40 11.64
N SER A 94 6.14 5.09 10.43
CA SER A 94 4.76 4.66 10.24
C SER A 94 4.45 3.41 11.05
N VAL A 95 5.28 2.38 11.00
CA VAL A 95 5.07 1.15 11.77
C VAL A 95 5.11 1.42 13.28
N LEU A 96 6.08 2.21 13.73
CA LEU A 96 6.23 2.59 15.14
C LEU A 96 5.02 3.35 15.69
N VAL A 97 4.36 4.17 14.87
CA VAL A 97 3.14 4.90 15.28
C VAL A 97 1.88 4.04 15.10
N SER A 98 1.78 3.29 13.99
CA SER A 98 0.59 2.50 13.66
C SER A 98 0.35 1.36 14.64
N ILE A 99 1.39 0.67 15.12
CA ILE A 99 1.25 -0.46 16.07
C ILE A 99 0.60 -0.01 17.39
N PRO A 100 1.15 0.97 18.14
CA PRO A 100 0.53 1.42 19.37
C PRO A 100 -0.86 2.02 19.12
N LEU A 101 -1.03 2.79 18.03
CA LEU A 101 -2.34 3.36 17.69
C LEU A 101 -3.41 2.27 17.49
N ALA A 102 -3.09 1.20 16.76
CA ALA A 102 -3.99 0.06 16.56
C ALA A 102 -4.31 -0.66 17.88
N TYR A 103 -3.30 -0.84 18.74
CA TYR A 103 -3.48 -1.48 20.05
C TYR A 103 -4.37 -0.65 20.98
N TYR A 104 -4.19 0.68 20.97
CA TYR A 104 -5.00 1.60 21.74
C TYR A 104 -6.45 1.65 21.25
N MET A 105 -6.69 1.68 19.94
CA MET A 105 -8.04 1.64 19.36
C MET A 105 -8.81 0.38 19.76
N ARG A 106 -8.14 -0.77 19.86
CA ARG A 106 -8.77 -2.03 20.29
C ARG A 106 -9.37 -1.97 21.71
N ARG A 107 -8.90 -1.06 22.57
CA ARG A 107 -9.39 -0.91 23.96
C ARG A 107 -10.71 -0.13 24.07
N GLY A 108 -11.32 0.31 22.96
CA GLY A 108 -12.62 0.97 22.96
C GLY A 108 -12.56 2.41 23.43
N ILE A 109 -11.84 3.26 22.70
CA ILE A 109 -11.71 4.69 23.02
C ILE A 109 -12.98 5.42 22.58
N ARG A 110 -13.49 6.34 23.42
CA ARG A 110 -14.69 7.15 23.14
C ARG A 110 -14.61 7.98 21.84
N PHE A 111 -13.39 8.26 21.35
CA PHE A 111 -13.14 9.07 20.15
C PHE A 111 -12.66 8.26 18.93
N GLU A 112 -12.81 6.94 18.93
CA GLU A 112 -12.39 6.06 17.82
C GLU A 112 -12.90 6.52 16.44
N ARG A 113 -14.16 6.98 16.38
CA ARG A 113 -14.75 7.49 15.14
C ARG A 113 -14.07 8.76 14.62
N LEU A 114 -13.63 9.64 15.52
CA LEU A 114 -12.92 10.87 15.15
C LEU A 114 -11.50 10.57 14.69
N VAL A 115 -10.77 9.71 15.42
CA VAL A 115 -9.43 9.25 15.04
C VAL A 115 -9.46 8.60 13.66
N THR A 116 -10.41 7.69 13.43
CA THR A 116 -10.58 7.01 12.14
C THR A 116 -10.92 8.01 11.02
N ALA A 117 -11.81 8.98 11.28
CA ALA A 117 -12.13 10.01 10.30
C ALA A 117 -10.88 10.82 9.92
N VAL A 118 -10.11 11.30 10.89
CA VAL A 118 -8.87 12.08 10.64
C VAL A 118 -7.84 11.27 9.85
N LEU A 119 -7.74 9.95 10.07
CA LEU A 119 -6.84 9.08 9.31
C LEU A 119 -7.30 8.82 7.86
N ILE A 120 -8.60 8.77 7.62
CA ILE A 120 -9.17 8.55 6.27
C ILE A 120 -9.16 9.84 5.44
N LEU A 121 -9.36 11.00 6.07
CA LEU A 121 -9.34 12.31 5.41
C LEU A 121 -8.17 12.49 4.41
N PRO A 122 -6.89 12.28 4.77
CA PRO A 122 -5.78 12.46 3.84
C PRO A 122 -5.85 11.54 2.62
N ILE A 123 -6.38 10.32 2.78
CA ILE A 123 -6.57 9.37 1.68
C ILE A 123 -7.62 9.90 0.70
N THR A 124 -8.71 10.49 1.22
CA THR A 124 -9.80 11.04 0.40
C THR A 124 -9.43 12.34 -0.31
N LEU A 125 -8.53 13.14 0.26
CA LEU A 125 -8.13 14.44 -0.29
C LEU A 125 -7.22 14.33 -1.54
N GLY A 126 -6.66 13.14 -1.78
CA GLY A 126 -5.81 12.88 -2.93
C GLY A 126 -4.39 13.44 -2.77
N ASN A 127 -3.44 12.80 -3.45
CA ASN A 127 -2.02 13.12 -3.29
C ASN A 127 -1.64 14.53 -3.79
N VAL A 128 -2.37 15.03 -4.79
CA VAL A 128 -2.12 16.37 -5.37
C VAL A 128 -2.40 17.47 -4.36
N LEU A 129 -3.55 17.40 -3.64
CA LEU A 129 -3.90 18.43 -2.66
C LEU A 129 -2.91 18.43 -1.49
N LEU A 130 -2.51 17.24 -1.02
CA LEU A 130 -1.50 17.10 0.04
C LEU A 130 -0.17 17.72 -0.38
N ALA A 131 0.31 17.46 -1.60
CA ALA A 131 1.52 18.06 -2.11
C ALA A 131 1.43 19.60 -2.18
N GLN A 132 0.33 20.15 -2.69
CA GLN A 132 0.13 21.60 -2.77
C GLN A 132 0.02 22.26 -1.39
N SER A 133 -0.66 21.58 -0.46
CA SER A 133 -0.80 22.03 0.92
C SER A 133 0.55 22.06 1.62
N MET A 134 1.39 21.06 1.40
CA MET A 134 2.73 20.99 1.99
C MET A 134 3.63 22.10 1.43
N LEU A 135 3.59 22.34 0.12
CA LEU A 135 4.31 23.47 -0.51
C LEU A 135 3.86 24.82 0.04
N HIS A 136 2.55 25.05 0.19
CA HIS A 136 2.03 26.30 0.77
C HIS A 136 2.35 26.45 2.26
N TYR A 137 2.29 25.35 3.01
CA TYR A 137 2.57 25.34 4.44
C TYR A 137 4.03 25.68 4.74
N PHE A 138 4.96 25.12 3.97
CA PHE A 138 6.40 25.33 4.07
C PHE A 138 6.95 26.46 3.17
N ALA A 139 6.08 27.22 2.49
CA ALA A 139 6.51 28.36 1.69
C ALA A 139 7.23 29.42 2.56
N PRO A 140 8.06 30.30 1.97
CA PRO A 140 8.69 31.40 2.70
C PRO A 140 7.68 32.29 3.42
N ASN A 141 6.52 32.53 2.81
CA ASN A 141 5.37 33.22 3.43
C ASN A 141 4.34 32.23 3.99
N GLY A 142 4.72 30.98 4.20
CA GLY A 142 3.86 29.92 4.73
C GLY A 142 3.47 30.18 6.17
N TRP A 143 2.40 29.52 6.63
CA TRP A 143 1.95 29.69 8.00
C TRP A 143 3.02 29.22 9.00
N PHE A 144 3.72 28.13 8.69
CA PHE A 144 4.80 27.60 9.52
C PHE A 144 5.94 28.61 9.72
N ASN A 145 6.48 29.17 8.63
CA ASN A 145 7.58 30.12 8.71
C ASN A 145 7.16 31.43 9.43
N ARG A 146 5.92 31.89 9.20
CA ARG A 146 5.38 33.07 9.89
C ARG A 146 5.27 32.87 11.40
N VAL A 147 4.81 31.71 11.85
CA VAL A 147 4.73 31.39 13.28
C VAL A 147 6.13 31.37 13.90
N LEU A 148 7.10 30.75 13.22
CA LEU A 148 8.50 30.69 13.66
C LEU A 148 9.18 32.06 13.75
N LEU A 149 8.89 32.96 12.82
CA LEU A 149 9.43 34.33 12.82
C LEU A 149 8.70 35.28 13.78
N SER A 150 7.50 34.89 14.24
CA SER A 150 6.72 35.67 15.23
C SER A 150 7.00 35.29 16.68
N LEU A 151 7.73 34.20 16.90
CA LEU A 151 8.28 33.77 18.19
C LEU A 151 9.63 34.44 18.44
#